data_AF-A0A8J2R4T7-F1
#
_entry.id   AF-A0A8J2R4T7-F1
#
_cell.length_a   1.000
_cell.length_b   1.000
_cell.length_c   1.000
_cell.angle_alpha   90.00
_cell.angle_beta   90.00
_cell.angle_gamma   90.00
#
_symmetry.space_group_name_H-M   'P 1'
#
loop_
_entity.id
_entity.type
_entity.pdbx_description
1 polymer ?
#
loop_
_entity_poly.entity_id
_entity_poly.type
_entity_poly.pdbx_seq_one_letter_code
_entity_poly.pdbx_strand_id
1 'polypeptide(L)'
;MVIGEKPHYDLNNAPALFDKFMKDYNRNYKDAIDREVHYQIFVNSLKEINEANARSSPTVYDINGFADYTKEEERHLRGLLIGNVPFLLS
;
A
#
# COMPACT_ATOMS: atom_id res chain seq x y z
N MET A 1 8.98 0.43 27.15
CA MET A 1 8.45 0.67 25.79
C MET A 1 7.43 -0.42 25.53
N VAL A 2 6.14 -0.07 25.40
CA VAL A 2 5.13 -1.04 24.98
C VAL A 2 5.30 -1.17 23.47
N ILE A 3 5.92 -2.25 23.02
CA ILE A 3 5.87 -2.65 21.61
C ILE A 3 4.42 -3.01 21.35
N GLY A 4 3.75 -2.22 20.49
CA GLY A 4 2.38 -2.54 20.06
C GLY A 4 2.35 -3.94 19.47
N GLU A 5 1.29 -4.69 19.73
CA GLU A 5 1.11 -6.02 19.15
C GLU A 5 1.18 -5.92 17.62
N LYS A 6 1.97 -6.79 17.00
CA LYS A 6 2.16 -6.77 15.56
C LYS A 6 0.97 -7.44 14.88
N PRO A 7 0.18 -6.72 14.06
CA PRO A 7 -0.95 -7.33 13.39
C PRO A 7 -0.50 -8.42 12.42
N HIS A 8 -1.32 -9.46 12.30
CA HIS A 8 -1.23 -10.48 11.26
C HIS A 8 -2.59 -10.60 10.57
N TYR A 9 -2.61 -10.32 9.27
CA TYR A 9 -3.80 -10.28 8.44
C TYR A 9 -4.09 -11.62 7.80
N ASP A 10 -5.30 -12.15 8.02
CA ASP A 10 -5.80 -13.28 7.25
C ASP A 10 -6.17 -12.82 5.82
N LEU A 11 -5.50 -13.37 4.82
CA LEU A 11 -5.74 -13.03 3.41
C LEU A 11 -7.14 -13.45 2.94
N ASN A 12 -7.79 -14.41 3.59
CA ASN A 12 -9.18 -14.77 3.29
C ASN A 12 -10.15 -13.64 3.68
N ASN A 13 -9.75 -12.79 4.63
CA ASN A 13 -10.51 -11.60 5.03
C ASN A 13 -10.15 -10.35 4.20
N ALA A 14 -9.28 -10.46 3.20
CA ALA A 14 -8.86 -9.32 2.39
C ALA A 14 -10.02 -8.53 1.76
N PRO A 15 -11.12 -9.15 1.25
CA PRO A 15 -12.25 -8.38 0.75
C PRO A 15 -12.87 -7.44 1.80
N ALA A 16 -13.10 -7.94 3.01
CA ALA A 16 -13.68 -7.16 4.10
C ALA A 16 -12.71 -6.08 4.61
N LEU A 17 -11.42 -6.40 4.68
CA LEU A 17 -10.37 -5.44 5.03
C LEU A 17 -10.27 -4.32 3.99
N PHE A 18 -10.40 -4.64 2.70
CA PHE A 18 -10.39 -3.65 1.63
C PHE A 18 -11.62 -2.75 1.67
N ASP A 19 -12.80 -3.31 1.94
CA ASP A 19 -14.02 -2.52 2.12
C ASP A 19 -13.94 -1.55 3.31
N LYS A 20 -13.29 -1.97 4.40
CA LYS A 20 -12.98 -1.09 5.54
C LYS A 20 -11.95 -0.02 5.16
N PHE A 21 -10.86 -0.42 4.51
CA PHE A 21 -9.80 0.48 4.05
C PHE A 21 -10.34 1.59 3.14
N MET A 22 -11.20 1.24 2.17
CA MET A 22 -11.82 2.24 1.30
C MET A 22 -12.60 3.30 2.08
N LYS A 23 -13.31 2.90 3.14
CA LYS A 23 -14.06 3.83 4.00
C LYS A 23 -13.13 4.68 4.86
N ASP A 24 -12.16 4.04 5.52
CA ASP A 24 -11.24 4.70 6.44
C ASP A 24 -10.36 5.75 5.75
N TYR A 25 -9.98 5.50 4.49
CA TYR A 25 -9.12 6.39 3.69
C TYR A 25 -9.87 7.11 2.55
N ASN A 26 -11.20 7.06 2.55
CA ASN A 26 -12.07 7.72 1.56
C ASN A 26 -11.66 7.44 0.09
N ARG A 27 -11.35 6.17 -0.20
CA ARG A 27 -10.92 5.74 -1.53
C ARG A 27 -12.11 5.70 -2.48
N ASN A 28 -11.90 6.27 -3.66
CA ASN A 28 -12.83 6.20 -4.78
C ASN A 28 -12.03 5.89 -6.03
N TYR A 29 -12.40 4.82 -6.74
CA TYR A 29 -11.72 4.37 -7.94
C TYR A 29 -12.54 4.73 -9.18
N LYS A 30 -11.87 4.92 -10.32
CA LYS A 30 -12.54 5.45 -11.52
C LYS A 30 -13.56 4.47 -12.13
N ASP A 31 -13.28 3.17 -12.02
CA ASP A 31 -14.07 2.08 -12.58
C ASP A 31 -13.76 0.76 -11.86
N ALA A 32 -14.43 -0.31 -12.28
CA ALA A 32 -14.27 -1.64 -11.69
C ALA A 32 -12.88 -2.25 -11.93
N ILE A 33 -12.23 -1.94 -13.06
CA ILE A 33 -10.90 -2.45 -13.40
C ILE A 33 -9.87 -1.79 -12.48
N ASP A 34 -9.99 -0.48 -12.29
CA ASP A 34 -9.16 0.30 -11.37
C ASP A 34 -9.28 -0.20 -9.94
N ARG A 35 -10.52 -0.42 -9.47
CA ARG A 35 -10.77 -1.01 -8.16
C ARG A 35 -10.12 -2.38 -8.00
N GLU A 36 -10.18 -3.23 -9.03
CA GLU A 36 -9.56 -4.55 -8.99
C GLU A 36 -8.02 -4.46 -8.92
N VAL A 37 -7.41 -3.55 -9.67
CA VAL A 37 -5.95 -3.31 -9.59
C VAL A 37 -5.54 -2.90 -8.18
N HIS A 38 -6.24 -1.93 -7.58
CA HIS A 38 -5.96 -1.50 -6.21
C HIS A 38 -6.23 -2.58 -5.17
N TYR A 39 -7.26 -3.42 -5.37
CA TYR A 39 -7.53 -4.57 -4.51
C TYR A 39 -6.37 -5.57 -4.52
N GLN A 40 -5.82 -5.91 -5.70
CA GLN A 40 -4.68 -6.83 -5.80
C GLN A 40 -3.43 -6.27 -5.13
N ILE A 41 -3.18 -4.95 -5.26
CA ILE A 41 -2.08 -4.27 -4.56
C ILE A 41 -2.29 -4.32 -3.06
N PHE A 42 -3.50 -4.04 -2.59
CA PHE A 42 -3.85 -4.13 -1.17
C PHE A 42 -3.59 -5.52 -0.59
N VAL A 43 -4.02 -6.59 -1.28
CA VAL A 43 -3.72 -7.97 -0.89
C VAL A 43 -2.22 -8.22 -0.80
N ASN A 44 -1.43 -7.67 -1.74
CA ASN A 44 0.03 -7.78 -1.68
C ASN A 44 0.62 -7.02 -0.48
N SER A 45 0.14 -5.83 -0.17
CA SER A 45 0.56 -5.10 1.03
C SER A 45 0.23 -5.85 2.32
N LEU A 46 -0.90 -6.57 2.42
CA LEU A 46 -1.19 -7.44 3.57
C LEU A 46 -0.13 -8.53 3.74
N LYS A 47 0.32 -9.16 2.63
CA LYS A 47 1.40 -10.16 2.66
C LYS A 47 2.71 -9.55 3.15
N GLU A 48 3.09 -8.39 2.60
CA GLU A 48 4.32 -7.70 2.99
C GLU A 48 4.30 -7.26 4.46
N ILE A 49 3.16 -6.76 4.96
CA ILE A 49 2.98 -6.43 6.37
C ILE A 49 3.17 -7.69 7.24
N ASN A 50 2.52 -8.80 6.89
CA ASN A 50 2.63 -10.05 7.64
C ASN A 50 4.08 -10.55 7.69
N GLU A 51 4.77 -10.55 6.55
CA GLU A 51 6.17 -10.95 6.45
C GLU A 51 7.09 -10.02 7.24
N ALA A 52 6.88 -8.70 7.19
CA ALA A 52 7.68 -7.73 7.91
C ALA A 52 7.46 -7.83 9.43
N ASN A 53 6.22 -8.05 9.85
CA ASN A 53 5.86 -8.22 11.25
C ASN A 53 6.35 -9.55 11.85
N ALA A 54 6.45 -10.61 11.06
CA ALA A 54 7.02 -11.89 11.48
C ALA A 54 8.54 -11.81 11.77
N ARG A 55 9.24 -10.77 11.30
CA ARG A 55 10.67 -10.56 11.59
C ARG A 55 10.90 -10.16 13.04
N SER A 56 12.03 -10.58 13.60
CA SER A 56 12.53 -10.13 14.91
C SER A 56 13.06 -8.68 14.84
N SER A 57 12.14 -7.73 14.66
CA SER A 57 12.39 -6.29 14.60
C SER A 57 11.49 -5.55 15.59
N PRO A 58 11.91 -4.42 16.20
CA PRO A 58 11.03 -3.60 17.03
C PRO A 58 9.99 -2.81 16.21
N THR A 59 10.14 -2.76 14.88
CA THR A 59 9.19 -2.07 13.99
C THR A 59 7.88 -2.85 13.87
N VAL A 60 6.76 -2.12 13.95
CA VAL A 60 5.41 -2.62 13.68
C VAL A 60 4.95 -2.01 12.37
N TYR A 61 4.49 -2.87 11.46
CA TYR A 61 3.89 -2.48 10.18
C TYR A 61 2.38 -2.68 10.26
N ASP A 62 1.63 -1.80 9.62
CA ASP A 62 0.16 -1.84 9.65
C ASP A 62 -0.43 -1.27 8.35
N ILE A 63 -1.72 -1.58 8.10
CA ILE A 63 -2.49 -0.98 7.01
C ILE A 63 -2.50 0.54 7.23
N ASN A 64 -2.08 1.27 6.22
CA ASN A 64 -2.08 2.72 6.20
C ASN A 64 -2.59 3.23 4.86
N GLY A 65 -2.66 4.55 4.69
CA GLY A 65 -3.17 5.15 3.46
C GLY A 65 -2.46 4.73 2.18
N PHE A 66 -1.23 4.20 2.24
CA PHE A 66 -0.47 3.76 1.08
C PHE A 66 -0.66 2.29 0.72
N ALA A 67 -1.52 1.56 1.45
CA ALA A 67 -1.66 0.11 1.29
C ALA A 67 -2.21 -0.33 -0.07
N ASP A 68 -2.77 0.57 -0.88
CA ASP A 68 -3.25 0.26 -2.24
C ASP A 68 -2.47 0.99 -3.34
N TYR A 69 -1.33 1.61 -3.04
CA TYR A 69 -0.64 2.47 -4.01
C TYR A 69 0.02 1.66 -5.13
N THR A 70 -0.28 2.04 -6.38
CA THR A 70 0.47 1.61 -7.55
C THR A 70 1.89 2.19 -7.52
N LYS A 71 2.82 1.51 -8.19
CA LYS A 71 4.19 2.04 -8.39
C LYS A 71 4.19 3.43 -9.03
N GLU A 72 3.23 3.69 -9.89
CA GLU A 72 3.05 4.99 -10.53
C GLU A 72 2.68 6.06 -9.51
N GLU A 73 1.68 5.83 -8.68
CA GLU A 73 1.28 6.77 -7.62
C GLU A 73 2.42 7.02 -6.62
N GLU A 74 3.14 5.96 -6.22
CA GLU A 74 4.31 6.11 -5.37
C GLU A 74 5.39 7.03 -5.96
N ARG A 75 5.65 6.95 -7.27
CA ARG A 75 6.66 7.81 -7.91
C ARG A 75 6.32 9.28 -7.77
N HIS A 76 5.05 9.63 -7.83
CA HIS A 76 4.59 11.02 -7.73
C HIS A 76 4.66 11.56 -6.29
N LEU A 77 4.81 10.71 -5.27
CA LEU A 77 4.91 11.13 -3.86
C LEU A 77 6.32 11.50 -3.42
N ARG A 78 7.36 11.01 -4.08
CA ARG A 78 8.74 11.08 -3.55
C ARG A 78 9.40 12.46 -3.72
N GLY A 79 8.65 13.46 -4.23
CA GLY A 79 9.15 14.82 -4.47
C GLY A 79 10.32 14.88 -5.45
N LEU A 80 10.66 13.74 -6.08
CA LEU A 80 11.73 13.64 -7.06
C LEU A 80 11.23 14.31 -8.34
N LEU A 81 11.56 15.57 -8.49
CA LEU A 81 11.50 16.27 -9.77
C LEU A 81 12.61 15.67 -10.63
N ILE A 82 12.31 14.55 -11.32
CA ILE A 82 13.07 14.21 -12.51
C ILE A 82 12.69 15.34 -13.47
N GLY A 83 13.53 16.39 -13.51
CA GLY A 83 13.33 17.47 -14.46
C GLY A 83 13.11 16.84 -15.83
N ASN A 84 12.19 17.40 -16.60
CA ASN A 84 12.22 17.22 -18.04
C ASN A 84 13.59 17.71 -18.51
N VAL A 85 14.61 16.87 -18.41
CA VAL A 85 15.82 16.99 -19.20
C VAL A 85 15.34 16.45 -20.54
N PRO A 86 14.99 17.31 -21.53
CA PRO A 86 14.83 16.79 -22.86
C PRO A 86 16.13 16.06 -23.17
N PHE A 87 16.02 14.84 -23.67
CA PHE A 87 17.16 14.07 -24.15
C PHE A 87 17.75 14.83 -25.35
N LEU A 88 18.50 15.89 -25.08
CA LEU A 88 19.31 16.63 -26.02
C LEU A 88 20.75 16.18 -25.80
N LEU A 89 21.09 15.19 -26.63
CA LEU A 89 22.39 14.94 -27.28
C LEU A 89 23.64 14.77 -26.40
N SER A 90 24.20 13.55 -26.48
CA SER A 90 25.59 13.33 -26.89
C SER A 90 25.73 11.95 -27.51
#